data_AF-A0A553NR14-F1
#
_entry.id   AF-A0A553NR14-F1
#
_cell.length_a   1.000
_cell.length_b   1.000
_cell.length_c   1.000
_cell.angle_alpha   90.00
_cell.angle_beta   90.00
_cell.angle_gamma   90.00
#
_symmetry.space_group_name_H-M   'P 1'
#
loop_
_entity.id
_entity.type
_entity.pdbx_description
1 polymer ?
#
loop_
_entity_poly.entity_id
_entity_poly.type
_entity_poly.pdbx_seq_one_letter_code
_entity_poly.pdbx_strand_id
1 'polypeptide(L)'
;MGSGSGRQSLICIVISTIVVLVLLPSSSKILSGVQAQDEGKLALPVAKDCRDRILNGEFNGTRYFFSWVYEPTKDMKVTWFQARNVCRRHCMDLVSLETSEENEYIKDQLIKSAIRYTWTSGRKCNFDGCDRTDLQPVIVNGWFWSGSGIRLGPTNNTLDGDWGLEGGDGQSQPDNRELRVTGENDEACLAILNNFYGDGIVWHDIACYHKKYFVCEDNPKLLKFIADNNPGIKLF
;
A
#
# COMPACT_ATOMS: atom_id res chain seq x y z
N MET A 1 60.81 -35.92 27.35
CA MET A 1 60.16 -35.33 28.55
C MET A 1 58.76 -34.91 28.14
N GLY A 2 57.74 -35.42 28.85
CA GLY A 2 56.29 -35.24 28.56
C GLY A 2 55.76 -36.26 27.54
N SER A 3 55.61 -37.55 27.90
CA SER A 3 54.38 -38.15 28.47
C SER A 3 53.23 -38.18 27.44
N GLY A 4 52.66 -39.28 26.99
CA GLY A 4 52.62 -40.69 27.41
C GLY A 4 51.29 -41.23 26.83
N SER A 5 51.33 -42.20 25.91
CA SER A 5 51.09 -43.63 26.17
C SER A 5 49.62 -44.04 26.42
N GLY A 6 49.13 -44.97 25.60
CA GLY A 6 47.98 -45.84 25.91
C GLY A 6 47.27 -46.34 24.64
N ARG A 7 47.77 -47.34 23.91
CA ARG A 7 47.54 -48.81 24.03
C ARG A 7 46.15 -49.33 23.59
N GLN A 8 46.21 -50.25 22.62
CA GLN A 8 45.41 -51.50 22.46
C GLN A 8 43.93 -51.35 22.09
N SER A 9 43.25 -52.24 21.38
CA SER A 9 43.53 -53.36 20.46
C SER A 9 42.14 -53.95 20.16
N LEU A 10 41.89 -54.32 18.89
CA LEU A 10 40.87 -55.27 18.40
C LEU A 10 39.40 -55.03 18.77
N ILE A 11 38.52 -55.13 17.77
CA ILE A 11 37.49 -56.18 17.66
C ILE A 11 36.79 -56.01 16.30
N CYS A 12 36.98 -57.00 15.42
CA CYS A 12 36.10 -57.25 14.28
C CYS A 12 34.90 -58.05 14.80
N ILE A 13 33.69 -57.51 14.69
CA ILE A 13 32.45 -58.30 14.69
C ILE A 13 31.58 -57.81 13.53
N VAL A 14 31.42 -58.70 12.56
CA VAL A 14 30.43 -58.66 11.48
C VAL A 14 29.10 -59.15 12.08
N ILE A 15 27.96 -58.49 11.78
CA ILE A 15 26.56 -59.00 11.78
C ILE A 15 25.70 -57.82 11.29
N SER A 16 25.19 -57.85 10.05
CA SER A 16 23.85 -58.34 9.64
C SER A 16 22.83 -57.20 9.46
N THR A 17 22.47 -56.97 8.19
CA THR A 17 21.15 -56.54 7.66
C THR A 17 20.28 -55.59 8.49
N ILE A 18 20.21 -54.33 8.07
CA ILE A 18 19.02 -53.48 8.26
C ILE A 18 18.66 -52.82 6.92
N VAL A 19 17.47 -53.16 6.43
CA VAL A 19 16.76 -52.49 5.34
C VAL A 19 16.33 -51.12 5.84
N VAL A 20 16.88 -50.04 5.27
CA VAL A 20 16.34 -48.69 5.45
C VAL A 20 15.39 -48.42 4.28
N LEU A 21 14.11 -48.61 4.54
CA LEU A 21 13.03 -48.13 3.68
C LEU A 21 13.06 -46.59 3.75
N VAL A 22 13.59 -45.95 2.71
CA VAL A 22 13.57 -44.48 2.59
C VAL A 22 12.11 -44.05 2.35
N LEU A 23 11.45 -43.59 3.42
CA LEU A 23 10.18 -42.88 3.34
C LEU A 23 10.42 -41.56 2.62
N LEU A 24 9.99 -41.45 1.37
CA LEU A 24 9.89 -40.18 0.66
C LEU A 24 8.84 -39.32 1.37
N PRO A 25 9.13 -38.06 1.76
CA PRO A 25 8.11 -37.18 2.29
C PRO A 25 7.13 -36.81 1.17
N SER A 26 5.86 -37.19 1.36
CA SER A 26 4.75 -36.72 0.54
C SER A 26 4.70 -35.20 0.56
N SER A 27 4.95 -34.58 -0.59
CA SER A 27 4.88 -33.12 -0.72
C SER A 27 3.42 -32.68 -0.62
N SER A 28 3.04 -32.16 0.55
CA SER A 28 1.82 -31.37 0.73
C SER A 28 1.85 -30.18 -0.24
N LYS A 29 0.90 -30.12 -1.17
CA LYS A 29 0.67 -28.92 -1.97
C LYS A 29 0.14 -27.83 -1.04
N ILE A 30 1.06 -26.99 -0.57
CA ILE A 30 0.74 -25.73 0.10
C ILE A 30 0.05 -24.82 -0.92
N LEU A 31 -1.05 -24.21 -0.48
CA LEU A 31 -1.80 -23.17 -1.17
C LEU A 31 -0.82 -22.12 -1.73
N SER A 32 -0.69 -22.05 -3.05
CA SER A 32 0.06 -20.97 -3.69
C SER A 32 -0.69 -19.66 -3.46
N GLY A 33 -0.21 -18.88 -2.48
CA GLY A 33 -0.55 -17.48 -2.32
C GLY A 33 -0.21 -16.72 -3.60
N VAL A 34 -1.07 -15.77 -3.94
CA VAL A 34 -0.91 -14.84 -5.05
C VAL A 34 0.46 -14.15 -4.94
N GLN A 35 1.40 -14.57 -5.77
CA GLN A 35 2.63 -13.84 -6.02
C GLN A 35 2.52 -13.26 -7.43
N ALA A 36 1.69 -12.22 -7.55
CA ALA A 36 1.67 -11.41 -8.76
C ALA A 36 2.98 -10.61 -8.77
N GLN A 37 3.86 -10.95 -9.71
CA GLN A 37 4.95 -10.04 -10.06
C GLN A 37 4.34 -8.75 -10.60
N ASP A 38 4.75 -7.65 -9.97
CA ASP A 38 4.21 -6.32 -10.13
C ASP A 38 4.91 -5.64 -11.31
N GLU A 39 4.44 -5.87 -12.53
CA GLU A 39 4.97 -5.21 -13.76
C GLU A 39 4.59 -3.71 -13.84
N GLY A 40 4.20 -3.06 -12.74
CA GLY A 40 3.75 -1.67 -12.76
C GLY A 40 2.44 -1.43 -13.54
N LYS A 41 1.66 -2.48 -13.80
CA LYS A 41 0.35 -2.39 -14.46
C LYS A 41 -0.78 -2.35 -13.45
N LEU A 42 -1.68 -1.38 -13.63
CA LEU A 42 -2.86 -1.25 -12.77
C LEU A 42 -3.80 -2.43 -12.97
N ALA A 43 -4.25 -3.02 -11.87
CA ALA A 43 -5.21 -4.11 -11.90
C ALA A 43 -6.53 -3.65 -12.51
N LEU A 44 -7.12 -4.53 -13.34
CA LEU A 44 -8.51 -4.43 -13.75
C LEU A 44 -9.41 -4.93 -12.60
N PRO A 45 -10.63 -4.37 -12.46
CA PRO A 45 -11.59 -4.87 -11.49
C PRO A 45 -12.02 -6.30 -11.84
N VAL A 46 -12.34 -7.09 -10.82
CA VAL A 46 -12.81 -8.48 -10.96
C VAL A 46 -14.26 -8.55 -10.52
N ALA A 47 -15.16 -8.97 -11.41
CA ALA A 47 -16.60 -8.94 -11.18
C ALA A 47 -17.04 -9.61 -9.86
N LYS A 48 -16.51 -10.81 -9.58
CA LYS A 48 -16.78 -11.53 -8.32
C LYS A 48 -16.33 -10.72 -7.10
N ASP A 49 -15.14 -10.15 -7.16
CA ASP A 49 -14.54 -9.46 -6.03
C ASP A 49 -15.16 -8.08 -5.81
N CYS A 50 -15.66 -7.44 -6.86
CA CYS A 50 -16.48 -6.25 -6.76
C CYS A 50 -17.81 -6.55 -6.07
N ARG A 51 -18.50 -7.62 -6.47
CA ARG A 51 -19.78 -8.03 -5.85
C ARG A 51 -19.59 -8.42 -4.38
N ASP A 52 -18.54 -9.18 -4.09
CA ASP A 52 -18.29 -9.79 -2.78
C ASP A 52 -17.37 -8.92 -1.89
N ARG A 53 -17.11 -7.65 -2.28
CA ARG A 53 -16.16 -6.78 -1.56
C ARG A 53 -16.61 -6.48 -0.14
N ILE A 54 -15.62 -6.32 0.73
CA ILE A 54 -15.84 -5.92 2.12
C ILE A 54 -15.89 -4.40 2.21
N LEU A 55 -16.89 -3.88 2.91
CA LEU A 55 -17.05 -2.47 3.23
C LEU A 55 -17.14 -2.36 4.74
N ASN A 56 -16.42 -1.41 5.32
CA ASN A 56 -16.37 -1.19 6.76
C ASN A 56 -16.35 0.32 7.11
N GLY A 57 -16.82 1.14 6.18
CA GLY A 57 -17.06 2.56 6.36
C GLY A 57 -18.02 3.11 5.32
N GLU A 58 -18.72 4.17 5.69
CA GLU A 58 -19.54 4.98 4.80
C GLU A 58 -19.51 6.43 5.27
N PHE A 59 -19.40 7.36 4.32
CA PHE A 59 -19.46 8.79 4.56
C PHE A 59 -20.03 9.48 3.33
N ASN A 60 -21.08 10.29 3.52
CA ASN A 60 -21.78 11.02 2.45
C ASN A 60 -22.22 10.14 1.26
N GLY A 61 -22.59 8.88 1.52
CA GLY A 61 -22.98 7.92 0.48
C GLY A 61 -21.83 7.24 -0.27
N THR A 62 -20.58 7.67 -0.04
CA THR A 62 -19.37 6.95 -0.48
C THR A 62 -19.05 5.86 0.53
N ARG A 63 -18.72 4.66 0.04
CA ARG A 63 -18.37 3.51 0.88
C ARG A 63 -16.88 3.25 0.84
N TYR A 64 -16.35 2.80 1.98
CA TYR A 64 -14.93 2.68 2.24
C TYR A 64 -14.55 1.30 2.73
N PHE A 65 -13.29 0.97 2.47
CA PHE A 65 -12.61 -0.18 3.05
C PHE A 65 -11.32 0.30 3.74
N PHE A 66 -11.30 0.21 5.06
CA PHE A 66 -10.15 0.41 5.92
C PHE A 66 -9.43 -0.93 6.12
N SER A 67 -8.22 -1.04 5.57
CA SER A 67 -7.44 -2.29 5.61
C SER A 67 -7.19 -2.81 7.03
N TRP A 68 -7.09 -1.92 8.02
CA TRP A 68 -6.84 -2.29 9.41
C TRP A 68 -8.07 -2.81 10.18
N VAL A 69 -9.29 -2.63 9.66
CA VAL A 69 -10.53 -3.04 10.35
C VAL A 69 -10.92 -4.48 10.00
N TYR A 70 -10.58 -4.95 8.80
CA TYR A 70 -10.90 -6.31 8.36
C TYR A 70 -9.82 -7.30 8.75
N GLU A 71 -10.21 -8.37 9.44
CA GLU A 71 -9.27 -9.25 10.13
C GLU A 71 -8.21 -9.92 9.23
N PRO A 72 -8.53 -10.40 8.02
CA PRO A 72 -7.51 -10.88 7.08
C PRO A 72 -6.48 -9.83 6.62
N THR A 73 -6.77 -8.53 6.76
CA THR A 73 -5.91 -7.44 6.29
C THR A 73 -5.40 -6.54 7.41
N LYS A 74 -5.73 -6.81 8.68
CA LYS A 74 -5.45 -5.88 9.79
C LYS A 74 -3.96 -5.56 10.02
N ASP A 75 -3.07 -6.45 9.58
CA ASP A 75 -1.62 -6.32 9.66
C ASP A 75 -0.98 -6.08 8.28
N MET A 76 -1.81 -5.93 7.24
CA MET A 76 -1.37 -5.80 5.86
C MET A 76 -0.88 -4.37 5.60
N LYS A 77 0.45 -4.22 5.52
CA LYS A 77 1.10 -3.01 5.02
C LYS A 77 1.77 -3.30 3.69
N VAL A 78 1.45 -2.49 2.68
CA VAL A 78 1.91 -2.69 1.30
C VAL A 78 2.37 -1.40 0.66
N THR A 79 3.07 -1.51 -0.47
CA THR A 79 3.48 -0.35 -1.28
C THR A 79 2.27 0.40 -1.80
N TRP A 80 2.45 1.65 -2.21
CA TRP A 80 1.35 2.45 -2.76
C TRP A 80 0.69 1.76 -3.96
N PHE A 81 1.51 1.19 -4.85
CA PHE A 81 1.04 0.52 -6.06
C PHE A 81 0.25 -0.75 -5.75
N GLN A 82 0.76 -1.57 -4.81
CA GLN A 82 0.06 -2.76 -4.34
C GLN A 82 -1.28 -2.41 -3.68
N ALA A 83 -1.29 -1.38 -2.82
CA ALA A 83 -2.52 -0.91 -2.18
C ALA A 83 -3.57 -0.51 -3.22
N ARG A 84 -3.15 0.26 -4.23
CA ARG A 84 -4.02 0.67 -5.33
C ARG A 84 -4.58 -0.52 -6.10
N ASN A 85 -3.75 -1.51 -6.42
CA ASN A 85 -4.19 -2.71 -7.11
C ASN A 85 -5.16 -3.57 -6.31
N VAL A 86 -4.99 -3.64 -4.98
CA VAL A 86 -5.97 -4.26 -4.09
C VAL A 86 -7.31 -3.53 -4.23
N CYS A 87 -7.35 -2.21 -4.07
CA CYS A 87 -8.60 -1.46 -4.19
C CYS A 87 -9.26 -1.64 -5.56
N ARG A 88 -8.50 -1.50 -6.65
CA ARG A 88 -9.00 -1.58 -8.03
C ARG A 88 -9.63 -2.91 -8.38
N ARG A 89 -9.05 -4.02 -7.89
CA ARG A 89 -9.61 -5.36 -8.06
C ARG A 89 -11.04 -5.47 -7.51
N HIS A 90 -11.37 -4.68 -6.47
CA HIS A 90 -12.67 -4.65 -5.80
C HIS A 90 -13.60 -3.50 -6.28
N CYS A 91 -13.38 -2.94 -7.47
CA CYS A 91 -14.12 -1.78 -8.00
C CYS A 91 -14.06 -0.54 -7.09
N MET A 92 -12.98 -0.44 -6.33
CA MET A 92 -12.62 0.71 -5.52
C MET A 92 -11.34 1.32 -6.08
N ASP A 93 -10.89 2.45 -5.59
CA ASP A 93 -9.50 2.89 -5.77
C ASP A 93 -8.98 3.37 -4.42
N LEU A 94 -7.71 3.77 -4.31
CA LEU A 94 -7.25 4.43 -3.08
C LEU A 94 -8.11 5.68 -2.83
N VAL A 95 -8.29 6.02 -1.56
CA VAL A 95 -9.11 7.19 -1.16
C VAL A 95 -8.58 8.50 -1.72
N SER A 96 -9.46 9.36 -2.21
CA SER A 96 -9.17 10.69 -2.73
C SER A 96 -9.77 11.71 -1.77
N LEU A 97 -8.99 12.64 -1.22
CA LEU A 97 -9.48 13.56 -0.18
C LEU A 97 -9.87 14.88 -0.83
N GLU A 98 -11.05 14.90 -1.43
CA GLU A 98 -11.49 15.99 -2.29
C GLU A 98 -12.16 17.12 -1.50
N THR A 99 -12.61 16.83 -0.28
CA THR A 99 -13.27 17.77 0.62
C THR A 99 -12.62 17.78 1.99
N SER A 100 -12.76 18.89 2.72
CA SER A 100 -12.27 19.01 4.10
C SER A 100 -12.99 17.99 5.01
N GLU A 101 -14.29 17.81 4.83
CA GLU A 101 -15.10 16.90 5.62
C GLU A 101 -14.69 15.43 5.42
N GLU A 102 -14.37 15.05 4.18
CA GLU A 102 -13.83 13.71 3.88
C GLU A 102 -12.42 13.52 4.45
N ASN A 103 -11.56 14.53 4.35
CA ASN A 103 -10.23 14.51 4.96
C ASN A 103 -10.33 14.25 6.47
N GLU A 104 -11.17 15.04 7.17
CA GLU A 104 -11.38 14.89 8.61
C GLU A 104 -12.05 13.54 8.96
N TYR A 105 -12.98 13.05 8.14
CA TYR A 105 -13.57 11.71 8.32
C TYR A 105 -12.49 10.63 8.32
N ILE A 106 -11.53 10.68 7.39
CA ILE A 106 -10.44 9.70 7.33
C ILE A 106 -9.51 9.86 8.54
N LYS A 107 -9.12 11.08 8.91
CA LYS A 107 -8.29 11.35 10.11
C LYS A 107 -8.93 10.78 11.38
N ASP A 108 -10.24 10.94 11.53
CA ASP A 108 -11.01 10.38 12.63
C ASP A 108 -10.88 8.85 12.71
N GLN A 109 -10.86 8.15 11.57
CA GLN A 109 -10.65 6.69 11.57
C GLN A 109 -9.23 6.32 11.99
N LEU A 110 -8.21 7.12 11.62
CA LEU A 110 -6.84 6.91 12.08
C LEU A 110 -6.74 7.07 13.60
N ILE A 111 -7.41 8.08 14.17
CA ILE A 111 -7.48 8.30 15.63
C ILE A 111 -8.17 7.12 16.30
N LYS A 112 -9.40 6.78 15.88
CA LYS A 112 -10.22 5.71 16.48
C LYS A 112 -9.52 4.35 16.51
N SER A 113 -8.75 4.05 15.47
CA SER A 113 -8.03 2.78 15.34
C SER A 113 -6.55 2.85 15.73
N ALA A 114 -6.08 3.99 16.26
CA ALA A 114 -4.67 4.24 16.60
C ALA A 114 -3.69 3.93 15.45
N ILE A 115 -4.12 4.22 14.22
CA ILE A 115 -3.31 4.01 13.01
C ILE A 115 -2.39 5.20 12.80
N ARG A 116 -1.09 4.90 12.72
CA ARG A 116 -0.04 5.92 12.58
C ARG A 116 0.05 6.54 11.20
N TYR A 117 -0.33 5.82 10.16
CA TYR A 117 -0.23 6.29 8.77
C TYR A 117 -1.03 5.41 7.82
N THR A 118 -1.52 6.01 6.73
CA THR A 118 -2.17 5.29 5.64
C THR A 118 -1.86 5.94 4.29
N TRP A 119 -1.83 5.12 3.24
CA TRP A 119 -1.85 5.60 1.87
C TRP A 119 -3.20 6.22 1.50
N THR A 120 -3.12 7.23 0.64
CA THR A 120 -4.22 7.82 -0.13
C THR A 120 -3.93 7.66 -1.62
N SER A 121 -4.80 8.13 -2.51
CA SER A 121 -4.60 8.08 -3.95
C SER A 121 -3.71 9.19 -4.50
N GLY A 122 -3.20 10.09 -3.64
CA GLY A 122 -2.45 11.25 -4.07
C GLY A 122 -1.13 10.85 -4.73
N ARG A 123 -0.87 11.42 -5.90
CA ARG A 123 0.26 11.06 -6.76
C ARG A 123 0.83 12.31 -7.42
N LYS A 124 2.16 12.40 -7.45
CA LYS A 124 2.91 13.39 -8.21
C LYS A 124 3.00 12.99 -9.69
N CYS A 125 2.74 13.90 -10.61
CA CYS A 125 2.84 13.66 -12.05
C CYS A 125 4.31 13.71 -12.48
N ASN A 126 5.06 12.63 -12.24
CA ASN A 126 6.50 12.49 -12.53
C ASN A 126 6.81 11.38 -13.55
N PHE A 127 5.89 11.17 -14.50
CA PHE A 127 5.97 10.12 -15.51
C PHE A 127 5.68 10.70 -16.91
N ASP A 128 5.93 9.91 -17.95
CA ASP A 128 5.74 10.33 -19.35
C ASP A 128 4.33 10.91 -19.58
N GLY A 129 4.28 12.09 -20.20
CA GLY A 129 3.05 12.84 -20.43
C GLY A 129 2.74 13.93 -19.40
N CYS A 130 3.56 14.06 -18.35
CA CYS A 130 3.46 15.13 -17.34
C CYS A 130 4.24 16.41 -17.70
N ASP A 131 4.88 16.49 -18.88
CA ASP A 131 5.64 17.66 -19.37
C ASP A 131 4.76 18.83 -19.81
N ARG A 132 3.64 19.04 -19.13
CA ARG A 132 2.70 20.13 -19.40
C ARG A 132 3.09 21.36 -18.61
N THR A 133 2.99 22.53 -19.24
CA THR A 133 3.36 23.82 -18.63
C THR A 133 2.55 24.13 -17.38
N ASP A 134 1.27 23.74 -17.33
CA ASP A 134 0.40 23.97 -16.19
C ASP A 134 0.69 23.10 -14.97
N LEU A 135 1.52 22.05 -15.12
CA LEU A 135 1.96 21.18 -14.04
C LEU A 135 3.33 21.59 -13.47
N GLN A 136 3.98 22.62 -14.05
CA GLN A 136 5.31 23.05 -13.62
C GLN A 136 5.25 24.18 -12.57
N PRO A 137 6.14 24.18 -11.56
CA PRO A 137 7.04 23.08 -11.20
C PRO A 137 6.25 21.90 -10.59
N VAL A 138 6.64 20.66 -10.94
CA VAL A 138 5.87 19.44 -10.59
C VAL A 138 5.62 19.29 -9.09
N ILE A 139 6.58 19.65 -8.24
CA ILE A 139 6.42 19.57 -6.78
C ILE A 139 5.32 20.50 -6.24
N VAL A 140 5.03 21.60 -6.95
CA VAL A 140 3.99 22.57 -6.59
C VAL A 140 2.66 22.27 -7.28
N ASN A 141 2.70 22.04 -8.59
CA ASN A 141 1.51 22.05 -9.45
C ASN A 141 1.12 20.66 -9.97
N GLY A 142 1.97 19.65 -9.75
CA GLY A 142 1.87 18.33 -10.37
C GLY A 142 1.15 17.27 -9.55
N TRP A 143 0.44 17.63 -8.48
CA TRP A 143 -0.25 16.65 -7.64
C TRP A 143 -1.70 16.42 -8.08
N PHE A 144 -2.15 15.18 -8.02
CA PHE A 144 -3.53 14.79 -8.32
C PHE A 144 -3.95 13.55 -7.52
N TRP A 145 -5.26 13.39 -7.33
CA TRP A 145 -5.88 12.18 -6.80
C TRP A 145 -5.99 11.17 -7.92
N SER A 146 -5.19 10.12 -7.88
CA SER A 146 -5.19 9.11 -8.96
C SER A 146 -6.44 8.23 -8.98
N GLY A 147 -7.20 8.17 -7.87
CA GLY A 147 -8.46 7.44 -7.77
C GLY A 147 -9.59 8.12 -8.54
N SER A 148 -9.78 9.42 -8.36
CA SER A 148 -10.81 10.20 -9.03
C SER A 148 -10.35 10.83 -10.36
N GLY A 149 -9.08 11.23 -10.41
CA GLY A 149 -8.44 12.02 -11.48
C GLY A 149 -8.45 13.53 -11.24
N ILE A 150 -8.90 13.99 -10.07
CA ILE A 150 -8.97 15.41 -9.73
C ILE A 150 -7.58 15.94 -9.35
N ARG A 151 -7.25 17.14 -9.84
CA ARG A 151 -5.99 17.83 -9.56
C ARG A 151 -6.04 18.48 -8.18
N LEU A 152 -4.94 18.40 -7.43
CA LEU A 152 -4.77 19.15 -6.19
C LEU A 152 -4.36 20.60 -6.49
N GLY A 153 -4.77 21.52 -5.63
CA GLY A 153 -4.30 22.91 -5.70
C GLY A 153 -2.78 23.02 -5.51
N PRO A 154 -2.18 24.19 -5.84
CA PRO A 154 -0.76 24.42 -5.67
C PRO A 154 -0.30 24.24 -4.21
N THR A 155 0.78 23.49 -3.99
CA THR A 155 1.24 23.16 -2.63
C THR A 155 1.96 24.31 -1.90
N ASN A 156 2.19 25.44 -2.58
CA ASN A 156 2.85 26.61 -2.02
C ASN A 156 1.89 27.62 -1.39
N ASN A 157 0.63 27.25 -1.20
CA ASN A 157 -0.35 28.03 -0.45
C ASN A 157 -0.97 27.17 0.66
N THR A 158 -1.34 27.81 1.78
CA THR A 158 -1.87 27.12 2.96
C THR A 158 -3.38 26.94 2.93
N LEU A 159 -4.05 27.36 1.85
CA LEU A 159 -5.51 27.28 1.72
C LEU A 159 -5.92 26.00 1.00
N ASP A 160 -5.04 25.49 0.12
CA ASP A 160 -5.29 24.34 -0.71
C ASP A 160 -4.63 23.09 -0.11
N GLY A 161 -5.45 22.27 0.54
CA GLY A 161 -5.04 20.99 1.10
C GLY A 161 -4.58 21.04 2.55
N ASP A 162 -3.97 19.96 2.99
CA ASP A 162 -3.67 19.68 4.40
C ASP A 162 -2.25 19.13 4.56
N TRP A 163 -1.32 19.71 3.80
CA TRP A 163 0.10 19.35 3.83
C TRP A 163 0.74 19.71 5.19
N GLY A 164 1.61 18.82 5.68
CA GLY A 164 2.31 19.02 6.94
C GLY A 164 3.27 20.20 6.89
N LEU A 165 3.38 20.93 8.01
CA LEU A 165 4.29 22.06 8.14
C LEU A 165 5.73 21.64 8.49
N GLU A 166 5.91 20.38 8.89
CA GLU A 166 7.19 19.78 9.29
C GLU A 166 7.39 18.43 8.59
N GLY A 167 8.58 17.86 8.78
CA GLY A 167 8.97 16.59 8.16
C GLY A 167 10.22 15.99 8.80
N GLY A 168 10.80 14.98 8.17
CA GLY A 168 11.96 14.25 8.71
C GLY A 168 13.24 15.08 8.86
N ASP A 169 13.30 16.27 8.27
CA ASP A 169 14.36 17.27 8.44
C ASP A 169 13.81 18.69 8.70
N GLY A 170 12.58 18.79 9.20
CA GLY A 170 11.94 20.05 9.59
C GLY A 170 11.51 20.94 8.42
N GLN A 171 11.30 20.35 7.23
CA GLN A 171 10.76 21.06 6.06
C GLN A 171 9.27 20.81 5.93
N SER A 172 8.55 21.83 5.46
CA SER A 172 7.12 21.70 5.13
C SER A 172 6.91 20.84 3.90
N GLN A 173 5.83 20.08 3.91
CA GLN A 173 5.47 19.12 2.88
C GLN A 173 4.73 19.80 1.71
N PRO A 174 4.84 19.28 0.47
CA PRO A 174 5.73 18.20 0.09
C PRO A 174 7.18 18.70 -0.09
N ASP A 175 8.16 17.97 0.48
CA ASP A 175 9.56 18.41 0.55
C ASP A 175 10.53 17.61 -0.33
N ASN A 176 10.05 16.50 -0.90
CA ASN A 176 10.82 15.52 -1.66
C ASN A 176 12.17 15.18 -1.02
N ARG A 177 12.17 15.04 0.31
CA ARG A 177 13.36 14.89 1.14
C ARG A 177 14.23 13.73 0.73
N GLU A 178 13.69 12.54 0.45
CA GLU A 178 14.54 11.39 0.11
C GLU A 178 15.41 11.73 -1.11
N LEU A 179 14.80 12.17 -2.22
CA LEU A 179 15.53 12.59 -3.42
C LEU A 179 16.50 13.74 -3.14
N ARG A 180 16.07 14.75 -2.38
CA ARG A 180 16.89 15.93 -2.05
C ARG A 180 18.14 15.58 -1.23
N VAL A 181 18.03 14.62 -0.32
CA VAL A 181 19.09 14.27 0.64
C VAL A 181 19.99 13.16 0.11
N THR A 182 19.44 12.14 -0.54
CA THR A 182 20.18 10.95 -0.98
C THR A 182 20.50 10.99 -2.47
N GLY A 183 19.76 11.78 -3.27
CA GLY A 183 19.80 11.71 -4.73
C GLY A 183 18.99 10.53 -5.30
N GLU A 184 18.27 9.80 -4.45
CA GLU A 184 17.50 8.60 -4.82
C GLU A 184 16.03 8.73 -4.40
N ASN A 185 15.15 8.04 -5.12
CA ASN A 185 13.73 7.87 -4.80
C ASN A 185 12.93 9.18 -4.69
N ASP A 186 12.17 9.46 -5.74
CA ASP A 186 11.21 10.57 -5.74
C ASP A 186 10.04 10.27 -4.78
N GLU A 187 9.77 11.17 -3.84
CA GLU A 187 8.63 11.11 -2.92
C GLU A 187 7.38 11.55 -3.66
N ALA A 188 6.83 10.57 -4.39
CA ALA A 188 5.87 10.83 -5.44
C ALA A 188 4.47 10.33 -5.10
N CYS A 189 4.26 9.84 -3.87
CA CYS A 189 3.01 9.31 -3.35
C CYS A 189 2.60 10.03 -2.05
N LEU A 190 1.31 10.30 -1.88
CA LEU A 190 0.78 11.01 -0.72
C LEU A 190 0.29 10.03 0.35
N ALA A 191 0.66 10.27 1.61
CA ALA A 191 0.12 9.58 2.77
C ALA A 191 -0.44 10.56 3.79
N ILE A 192 -1.43 10.13 4.57
CA ILE A 192 -1.76 10.81 5.84
C ILE A 192 -0.88 10.20 6.92
N LEU A 193 -0.17 11.04 7.67
CA LEU A 193 0.57 10.63 8.86
C LEU A 193 -0.15 11.18 10.09
N ASN A 194 -0.39 10.31 11.08
CA ASN A 194 -1.04 10.67 12.34
C ASN A 194 0.01 11.10 13.36
N ASN A 195 0.26 12.40 13.39
CA ASN A 195 1.18 13.10 14.31
C ASN A 195 2.56 12.44 14.38
N PHE A 196 3.06 11.98 13.23
CA PHE A 196 4.30 11.22 13.16
C PHE A 196 5.51 12.12 13.44
N TYR A 197 5.48 13.38 12.99
CA TYR A 197 6.55 14.37 13.20
C TYR A 197 6.19 15.46 14.22
N GLY A 198 5.05 15.34 14.92
CA GLY A 198 4.60 16.35 15.88
C GLY A 198 3.83 17.52 15.24
N ASP A 199 3.41 17.36 13.99
CA ASP A 199 2.75 18.35 13.13
C ASP A 199 1.25 18.14 12.96
N GLY A 200 0.65 17.26 13.78
CA GLY A 200 -0.76 16.89 13.69
C GLY A 200 -1.02 15.75 12.70
N ILE A 201 -2.28 15.56 12.31
CA ILE A 201 -2.67 14.53 11.34
C ILE A 201 -2.79 15.21 9.98
N VAL A 202 -1.79 15.04 9.13
CA VAL A 202 -1.59 15.85 7.92
C VAL A 202 -0.97 15.03 6.78
N TRP A 203 -0.94 15.60 5.59
CA TRP A 203 -0.43 14.98 4.37
C TRP A 203 1.08 15.14 4.24
N HIS A 204 1.73 14.06 3.80
CA HIS A 204 3.18 14.01 3.53
C HIS A 204 3.41 13.37 2.16
N ASP A 205 4.36 13.88 1.40
CA ASP A 205 4.89 13.12 0.27
C ASP A 205 5.87 12.09 0.78
N ILE A 206 5.78 10.89 0.23
CA ILE A 206 6.56 9.73 0.68
C ILE A 206 6.95 8.92 -0.55
N ALA A 207 8.15 8.36 -0.54
CA ALA A 207 8.55 7.42 -1.59
C ALA A 207 7.60 6.22 -1.65
N CYS A 208 7.13 5.91 -2.86
CA CYS A 208 6.01 4.98 -3.11
C CYS A 208 6.29 3.52 -2.69
N TYR A 209 7.56 3.16 -2.47
CA TYR A 209 7.98 1.82 -2.05
C TYR A 209 7.74 1.55 -0.56
N HIS A 210 7.50 2.58 0.26
CA HIS A 210 7.22 2.37 1.68
C HIS A 210 5.94 1.56 1.87
N LYS A 211 5.91 0.76 2.94
CA LYS A 211 4.75 -0.08 3.26
C LYS A 211 3.88 0.59 4.31
N LYS A 212 2.61 0.83 3.96
CA LYS A 212 1.62 1.44 4.85
C LYS A 212 0.30 0.68 4.78
N TYR A 213 -0.56 0.93 5.76
CA TYR A 213 -1.97 0.65 5.61
C TYR A 213 -2.56 1.47 4.48
N PHE A 214 -3.76 1.12 4.05
CA PHE A 214 -4.45 1.79 2.96
C PHE A 214 -5.94 1.89 3.21
N VAL A 215 -6.56 2.88 2.59
CA VAL A 215 -8.01 3.07 2.54
C VAL A 215 -8.43 3.02 1.08
N CYS A 216 -9.42 2.18 0.79
CA CYS A 216 -10.10 2.18 -0.50
C CYS A 216 -11.43 2.94 -0.40
N GLU A 217 -11.84 3.57 -1.50
CA GLU A 217 -13.15 4.21 -1.68
C GLU A 217 -13.84 3.69 -2.95
N ASP A 218 -15.16 3.80 -3.01
CA ASP A 218 -15.92 3.49 -4.22
C ASP A 218 -15.39 4.22 -5.47
N ASN A 219 -15.18 3.48 -6.55
CA ASN A 219 -14.80 4.08 -7.83
C ASN A 219 -15.92 3.91 -8.88
N PRO A 220 -16.68 4.98 -9.20
CA PRO A 220 -17.79 4.90 -10.15
C PRO A 220 -17.40 4.38 -11.54
N LYS A 221 -16.18 4.70 -12.01
CA LYS A 221 -15.69 4.26 -13.33
C LYS A 221 -15.45 2.75 -13.35
N LEU A 222 -14.89 2.19 -12.29
CA LEU A 222 -14.65 0.74 -12.19
C LEU A 222 -15.93 -0.06 -11.96
N LEU A 223 -16.85 0.48 -11.15
CA LEU A 223 -18.18 -0.09 -10.96
C LEU A 223 -18.95 -0.14 -12.29
N LYS A 224 -18.95 0.98 -13.03
CA LYS A 224 -19.55 1.05 -14.37
C LYS A 224 -18.89 0.06 -15.33
N PHE A 225 -17.56 -0.01 -15.34
CA PHE A 225 -16.85 -0.98 -16.19
C PHE A 225 -17.32 -2.41 -15.92
N ILE A 226 -17.45 -2.84 -14.66
CA ILE A 226 -17.95 -4.19 -14.35
C ILE A 226 -19.41 -4.38 -14.76
N ALA A 227 -20.27 -3.39 -14.50
CA ALA A 227 -21.68 -3.47 -14.88
C ALA A 227 -21.86 -3.61 -16.41
N ASP A 228 -21.12 -2.82 -17.19
CA ASP A 228 -21.20 -2.83 -18.65
C ASP A 228 -20.67 -4.15 -19.25
N ASN A 229 -19.70 -4.80 -18.61
CA ASN A 229 -19.06 -6.02 -19.10
C ASN A 229 -19.62 -7.33 -18.50
N ASN A 230 -20.56 -7.26 -17.55
CA ASN A 230 -21.15 -8.43 -16.89
C ASN A 230 -22.67 -8.29 -16.79
N PRO A 231 -23.43 -8.50 -17.89
CA PRO A 231 -24.88 -8.35 -17.89
C PRO A 231 -25.56 -9.18 -16.79
N GLY A 232 -26.46 -8.55 -16.03
CA GLY A 232 -27.19 -9.21 -14.95
C GLY A 232 -26.40 -9.34 -13.63
N ILE A 233 -25.17 -8.82 -13.55
CA ILE A 233 -24.48 -8.72 -12.27
C ILE A 233 -25.28 -7.81 -11.33
N LYS A 234 -25.48 -8.27 -10.10
CA LYS A 234 -26.04 -7.47 -9.02
C LYS A 234 -24.89 -6.94 -8.19
N LEU A 235 -24.55 -5.68 -8.43
CA LEU A 235 -23.80 -4.88 -7.47
C LEU A 235 -24.82 -4.37 -6.43
N PHE A 236 -24.38 -4.26 -5.19
CA PHE A 236 -25.10 -3.77 -3.99
C PHE A 236 -26.22 -2.76 -4.26
#